data_AF-A0AA37MV33-F1
#
_entry.id   AF-A0AA37MV33-F1
#
_cell.length_a   1.000
_cell.length_b   1.000
_cell.length_c   1.000
_cell.angle_alpha   90.00
_cell.angle_beta   90.00
_cell.angle_gamma   90.00
#
_symmetry.space_group_name_H-M   'P 1'
#
loop_
_entity.id
_entity.type
_entity.pdbx_description
1 polymer ?
#
loop_
_entity_poly.entity_id
_entity_poly.type
_entity_poly.pdbx_seq_one_letter_code
_entity_poly.pdbx_strand_id
1 'polypeptide(L)'
;MKHLKRWLALSISAVLVLSLLTGCSGNIRSNVLFRLLKDELENVQVDTDSDFDRALKTAIQEGGANAEDVQAALAKELNLAPYQVDFSIPALEIATPGQQAVNVVFVSDSDINIAAMRAAVQWQLVLQGLPKEDQYSARVSAVRSGSGYFLAIHLTVEQIGNQGGDEPSEPAPITTPDELVTAIQDAIENNSTRPIVLTSKYKPGNLTTVILADAGIQGGTLDCGGVRIVIPENVTIEGGLFTRIEAEVTLKNLNLEIRGKVTHTGRDAAAGGIAWYNSGIIEDCHVTLSGTGSIFAETTQPGSQARAGGIAGVNDDDGQIISCTLTGGSITAEAVDLYARAGGIAGFNDGTISGDSNVVCAVSDCVIKARTSSSSAFAGGIAGYNSYKTIQNCKVSDSTIIAEGSRQYADAIAGNEVYDKDTCTHTNVNVTL
;
A
#
# COMPACT_ATOMS: atom_id res chain seq x y z
N MET A 1 55.22 -21.46 -52.07
CA MET A 1 54.06 -22.37 -51.88
C MET A 1 54.58 -23.73 -51.44
N LYS A 2 54.05 -24.23 -50.32
CA LYS A 2 54.37 -25.49 -49.60
C LYS A 2 55.54 -25.42 -48.61
N HIS A 3 55.29 -26.01 -47.43
CA HIS A 3 56.09 -26.12 -46.19
C HIS A 3 55.94 -24.89 -45.26
N LEU A 4 55.08 -24.85 -44.24
CA LEU A 4 54.70 -25.86 -43.22
C LEU A 4 55.92 -26.52 -42.57
N LYS A 5 56.54 -25.82 -41.61
CA LYS A 5 57.24 -26.32 -40.40
C LYS A 5 58.27 -25.28 -39.91
N ARG A 6 57.91 -24.56 -38.84
CA ARG A 6 58.79 -24.00 -37.79
C ARG A 6 57.83 -23.61 -36.66
N TRP A 7 57.38 -24.57 -35.86
CA TRP A 7 57.99 -25.00 -34.59
C TRP A 7 58.27 -23.80 -33.67
N LEU A 8 57.42 -23.58 -32.67
CA LEU A 8 57.49 -24.15 -31.30
C LEU A 8 58.64 -23.54 -30.49
N ALA A 9 58.32 -22.63 -29.56
CA ALA A 9 58.90 -22.55 -28.21
C ALA A 9 58.46 -21.24 -27.52
N LEU A 10 57.21 -21.16 -27.06
CA LEU A 10 56.80 -20.30 -25.94
C LEU A 10 55.44 -20.77 -25.43
N SER A 11 55.45 -21.94 -24.80
CA SER A 11 54.29 -22.54 -24.16
C SER A 11 54.75 -23.36 -22.97
N ILE A 12 55.20 -22.69 -21.90
CA ILE A 12 55.23 -23.22 -20.52
C ILE A 12 55.03 -22.02 -19.59
N SER A 13 53.79 -21.75 -19.20
CA SER A 13 53.37 -21.18 -17.90
C SER A 13 51.89 -20.78 -17.95
N ALA A 14 50.99 -21.77 -18.03
CA ALA A 14 49.58 -21.63 -17.67
C ALA A 14 48.91 -23.03 -17.68
N VAL A 15 49.47 -23.98 -16.94
CA VAL A 15 48.79 -25.23 -16.61
C VAL A 15 49.04 -25.52 -15.14
N LEU A 16 48.26 -24.85 -14.29
CA LEU A 16 47.78 -25.38 -13.02
C LEU A 16 46.61 -24.49 -12.59
N VAL A 17 45.51 -25.11 -12.15
CA VAL A 17 44.19 -24.52 -11.81
C VAL A 17 43.23 -24.35 -13.01
N LEU A 18 43.08 -25.40 -13.82
CA LEU A 18 41.85 -25.62 -14.58
C LEU A 18 41.45 -27.10 -14.52
N SER A 19 41.17 -27.57 -13.31
CA SER A 19 40.61 -28.90 -13.06
C SER A 19 39.91 -28.91 -11.71
N LEU A 20 38.70 -28.33 -11.65
CA LEU A 20 37.67 -28.57 -10.61
C LEU A 20 36.37 -27.79 -10.95
N LEU A 21 35.88 -27.88 -12.19
CA LEU A 21 34.53 -27.43 -12.56
C LEU A 21 33.88 -28.45 -13.50
N THR A 22 33.79 -29.69 -13.04
CA THR A 22 32.84 -30.67 -13.57
C THR A 22 32.20 -31.39 -12.40
N GLY A 23 30.87 -31.38 -12.35
CA GLY A 23 30.11 -32.38 -11.57
C GLY A 23 29.16 -31.84 -10.51
N CYS A 24 27.91 -31.57 -10.92
CA CYS A 24 26.72 -32.10 -10.26
C CYS A 24 26.51 -31.82 -8.75
N SER A 25 26.52 -30.55 -8.30
CA SER A 25 26.01 -30.23 -6.95
C SER A 25 25.00 -29.08 -6.88
N GLY A 26 24.58 -28.49 -8.00
CA GLY A 26 23.55 -27.42 -8.05
C GLY A 26 22.17 -27.94 -7.67
N ASN A 27 21.72 -29.01 -8.34
CA ASN A 27 20.36 -29.55 -8.17
C ASN A 27 20.01 -29.97 -6.74
N ILE A 28 20.96 -30.49 -5.93
CA ILE A 28 20.62 -30.98 -4.58
C ILE A 28 20.21 -29.84 -3.64
N ARG A 29 20.74 -28.62 -3.83
CA ARG A 29 20.52 -27.47 -2.92
C ARG A 29 19.22 -26.75 -3.23
N SER A 30 18.97 -26.47 -4.51
CA SER A 30 17.72 -25.87 -4.98
C SER A 30 16.51 -26.79 -4.73
N ASN A 31 16.72 -28.11 -4.67
CA ASN A 31 15.69 -29.11 -4.35
C ASN A 31 15.08 -28.97 -2.94
N VAL A 32 15.83 -28.46 -1.94
CA VAL A 32 15.28 -28.26 -0.59
C VAL A 32 14.25 -27.11 -0.61
N LEU A 33 14.60 -26.02 -1.28
CA LEU A 33 13.76 -24.83 -1.42
C LEU A 33 12.52 -25.11 -2.28
N PHE A 34 12.69 -25.82 -3.39
CA PHE A 34 11.58 -26.31 -4.23
C PHE A 34 10.56 -27.13 -3.43
N ARG A 35 11.01 -28.08 -2.61
CA ARG A 35 10.11 -28.92 -1.79
C ARG A 35 9.33 -28.11 -0.75
N LEU A 36 9.93 -27.07 -0.18
CA LEU A 36 9.27 -26.23 0.82
C LEU A 36 8.17 -25.34 0.23
N LEU A 37 8.26 -25.00 -1.06
CA LEU A 37 7.33 -24.07 -1.71
C LEU A 37 6.30 -24.77 -2.60
N LYS A 38 6.65 -25.89 -3.24
CA LYS A 38 5.80 -26.54 -4.24
C LYS A 38 4.46 -27.04 -3.70
N ASP A 39 4.45 -27.56 -2.47
CA ASP A 39 3.26 -28.23 -1.91
C ASP A 39 2.34 -27.25 -1.14
N GLU A 40 2.76 -25.99 -0.98
CA GLU A 40 2.09 -24.98 -0.12
C GLU A 40 1.44 -23.84 -0.92
N LEU A 41 1.57 -23.83 -2.25
CA LEU A 41 1.12 -22.74 -3.12
C LEU A 41 0.16 -23.26 -4.20
N GLU A 42 -1.10 -22.84 -4.14
CA GLU A 42 -2.15 -23.30 -5.09
C GLU A 42 -1.98 -22.70 -6.50
N ASN A 43 -1.44 -21.48 -6.58
CA ASN A 43 -1.46 -20.63 -7.76
C ASN A 43 -0.06 -20.27 -8.31
N VAL A 44 1.00 -20.87 -7.75
CA VAL A 44 2.39 -20.65 -8.15
C VAL A 44 3.06 -21.98 -8.52
N GLN A 45 3.45 -22.15 -9.77
CA GLN A 45 4.22 -23.31 -10.23
C GLN A 45 5.70 -23.11 -9.96
N VAL A 46 6.24 -23.77 -8.95
CA VAL A 46 7.66 -23.68 -8.58
C VAL A 46 8.48 -24.74 -9.32
N ASP A 47 9.64 -24.35 -9.87
CA ASP A 47 10.62 -25.23 -10.51
C ASP A 47 12.08 -24.85 -10.14
N THR A 48 13.03 -25.72 -10.48
CA THR A 48 14.48 -25.47 -10.41
C THR A 48 15.08 -25.44 -11.80
N ASP A 49 15.97 -24.50 -12.06
CA ASP A 49 16.56 -24.28 -13.40
C ASP A 49 18.08 -24.12 -13.31
N SER A 50 18.81 -24.93 -14.08
CA SER A 50 20.27 -24.91 -14.11
C SER A 50 20.87 -23.63 -14.71
N ASP A 51 20.11 -22.93 -15.54
CA ASP A 51 20.51 -21.63 -16.07
C ASP A 51 20.27 -20.52 -15.03
N PHE A 52 19.20 -20.62 -14.23
CA PHE A 52 19.00 -19.73 -13.08
C PHE A 52 20.07 -19.91 -12.00
N ASP A 53 20.48 -21.15 -11.71
CA ASP A 53 21.64 -21.46 -10.86
C ASP A 53 22.94 -20.81 -11.36
N ARG A 54 23.10 -20.71 -12.70
CA ARG A 54 24.27 -20.07 -13.31
C ARG A 54 24.19 -18.55 -13.18
N ALA A 55 23.02 -17.97 -13.45
CA ALA A 55 22.77 -16.55 -13.32
C ALA A 55 23.03 -16.06 -11.89
N LEU A 56 22.54 -16.80 -10.88
CA LEU A 56 22.80 -16.47 -9.48
C LEU A 56 24.30 -16.53 -9.12
N LYS A 57 25.06 -17.49 -9.66
CA LYS A 57 26.52 -17.53 -9.46
C LYS A 57 27.22 -16.34 -10.08
N THR A 58 26.84 -15.94 -11.29
CA THR A 58 27.37 -14.74 -11.95
C THR A 58 27.04 -13.49 -11.12
N ALA A 59 25.78 -13.37 -10.68
CA ALA A 59 25.32 -12.24 -9.87
C ALA A 59 26.07 -12.13 -8.52
N ILE A 60 26.39 -13.25 -7.87
CA ILE A 60 27.21 -13.26 -6.63
C ILE A 60 28.64 -12.78 -6.90
N GLN A 61 29.20 -13.07 -8.08
CA GLN A 61 30.54 -12.59 -8.45
C GLN A 61 30.55 -11.08 -8.69
N GLU A 62 29.45 -10.51 -9.20
CA GLU A 62 29.31 -9.06 -9.46
C GLU A 62 28.90 -8.29 -8.20
N GLY A 63 27.88 -8.75 -7.46
CA GLY A 63 27.33 -8.08 -6.28
C GLY A 63 28.04 -8.39 -4.95
N GLY A 64 28.94 -9.37 -4.92
CA GLY A 64 29.77 -9.67 -3.74
C GLY A 64 28.99 -10.26 -2.56
N ALA A 65 29.11 -9.64 -1.38
CA ALA A 65 28.55 -10.16 -0.12
C ALA A 65 27.19 -9.54 0.26
N ASN A 66 26.70 -8.54 -0.48
CA ASN A 66 25.46 -7.84 -0.20
C ASN A 66 24.31 -8.44 -1.03
N ALA A 67 23.21 -8.84 -0.37
CA ALA A 67 22.05 -9.44 -1.03
C ALA A 67 21.36 -8.48 -2.02
N GLU A 68 21.33 -7.18 -1.72
CA GLU A 68 20.72 -6.16 -2.58
C GLU A 68 21.53 -5.96 -3.86
N ASP A 69 22.86 -5.86 -3.75
CA ASP A 69 23.76 -5.76 -4.90
C ASP A 69 23.71 -7.03 -5.76
N VAL A 70 23.61 -8.21 -5.12
CA VAL A 70 23.42 -9.49 -5.82
C VAL A 70 22.04 -9.56 -6.49
N GLN A 71 20.98 -9.03 -5.88
CA GLN A 71 19.66 -8.96 -6.50
C GLN A 71 19.67 -8.06 -7.74
N ALA A 72 20.30 -6.90 -7.67
CA ALA A 72 20.45 -5.98 -8.79
C ALA A 72 21.27 -6.62 -9.94
N ALA A 73 22.38 -7.29 -9.61
CA ALA A 73 23.18 -8.02 -10.59
C ALA A 73 22.41 -9.20 -11.21
N LEU A 74 21.62 -9.91 -10.43
CA LEU A 74 20.79 -11.02 -10.92
C LEU A 74 19.69 -10.53 -11.87
N ALA A 75 19.03 -9.42 -11.53
CA ALA A 75 18.04 -8.80 -12.41
C ALA A 75 18.65 -8.39 -13.76
N LYS A 76 19.88 -7.86 -13.73
CA LYS A 76 20.63 -7.51 -14.95
C LYS A 76 21.02 -8.73 -15.77
N GLU A 77 21.52 -9.79 -15.13
CA GLU A 77 21.91 -11.05 -15.80
C GLU A 77 20.71 -11.74 -16.46
N LEU A 78 19.54 -11.68 -15.83
CA LEU A 78 18.28 -12.17 -16.39
C LEU A 78 17.63 -11.22 -17.39
N ASN A 79 18.23 -10.05 -17.64
CA ASN A 79 17.72 -9.01 -18.53
C ASN A 79 16.28 -8.59 -18.18
N LEU A 80 16.01 -8.38 -16.88
CA LEU A 80 14.66 -8.10 -16.40
C LEU A 80 14.18 -6.67 -16.67
N ALA A 81 15.05 -5.67 -16.86
CA ALA A 81 14.59 -4.32 -17.23
C ALA A 81 14.11 -4.33 -18.69
N PRO A 82 12.87 -3.90 -19.05
CA PRO A 82 11.85 -3.10 -18.34
C PRO A 82 10.70 -3.89 -17.65
N TYR A 83 10.79 -5.21 -17.57
CA TYR A 83 9.77 -6.13 -17.05
C TYR A 83 9.88 -6.39 -15.54
N GLN A 84 10.88 -5.81 -14.87
CA GLN A 84 11.11 -6.00 -13.45
C GLN A 84 10.06 -5.26 -12.62
N VAL A 85 9.39 -5.99 -11.73
CA VAL A 85 8.52 -5.43 -10.70
C VAL A 85 9.03 -5.85 -9.30
N ASP A 86 8.61 -5.10 -8.29
CA ASP A 86 8.98 -5.40 -6.91
C ASP A 86 8.39 -6.73 -6.46
N PHE A 87 9.17 -7.51 -5.70
CA PHE A 87 8.69 -8.76 -5.11
C PHE A 87 7.83 -8.47 -3.87
N SER A 88 6.63 -7.93 -4.10
CA SER A 88 5.66 -7.60 -3.06
C SER A 88 4.24 -7.84 -3.58
N ILE A 89 3.31 -8.17 -2.69
CA ILE A 89 1.89 -8.37 -3.05
C ILE A 89 1.35 -7.18 -3.86
N PRO A 90 1.53 -5.91 -3.41
CA PRO A 90 0.98 -4.76 -4.13
C PRO A 90 1.49 -4.57 -5.56
N ALA A 91 2.73 -4.99 -5.85
CA ALA A 91 3.32 -4.86 -7.18
C ALA A 91 2.95 -6.05 -8.09
N LEU A 92 2.86 -7.26 -7.52
CA LEU A 92 2.51 -8.48 -8.24
C LEU A 92 1.02 -8.59 -8.59
N GLU A 93 0.14 -7.99 -7.78
CA GLU A 93 -1.32 -7.95 -8.04
C GLU A 93 -1.70 -7.09 -9.25
N ILE A 94 -0.91 -6.06 -9.55
CA ILE A 94 -1.14 -5.13 -10.66
C ILE A 94 -0.23 -5.42 -11.87
N ALA A 95 0.59 -6.46 -11.76
CA ALA A 95 1.53 -6.82 -12.80
C ALA A 95 0.81 -7.45 -14.01
N THR A 96 1.33 -7.20 -15.21
CA THR A 96 0.80 -7.79 -16.45
C THR A 96 1.50 -9.10 -16.78
N PRO A 97 0.86 -10.01 -17.53
CA PRO A 97 1.49 -11.25 -17.97
C PRO A 97 2.84 -11.01 -18.66
N GLY A 98 3.87 -11.78 -18.25
CA GLY A 98 5.25 -11.65 -18.70
C GLY A 98 6.14 -10.75 -17.84
N GLN A 99 5.55 -9.93 -16.95
CA GLN A 99 6.34 -9.21 -15.95
C GLN A 99 6.95 -10.18 -14.93
N GLN A 100 8.11 -9.80 -14.41
CA GLN A 100 9.00 -10.67 -13.65
C GLN A 100 9.46 -9.97 -12.38
N ALA A 101 9.50 -10.70 -11.27
CA ALA A 101 10.02 -10.22 -10.00
C ALA A 101 11.15 -11.11 -9.53
N VAL A 102 12.17 -10.52 -8.90
CA VAL A 102 13.29 -11.26 -8.32
C VAL A 102 13.52 -10.84 -6.88
N ASN A 103 13.75 -11.81 -6.01
CA ASN A 103 14.18 -11.55 -4.64
C ASN A 103 15.37 -12.43 -4.27
N VAL A 104 16.34 -11.84 -3.56
CA VAL A 104 17.52 -12.54 -3.06
C VAL A 104 17.64 -12.39 -1.55
N VAL A 105 17.87 -13.50 -0.86
CA VAL A 105 18.10 -13.56 0.58
C VAL A 105 19.49 -14.14 0.84
N PHE A 106 20.27 -13.49 1.71
CA PHE A 106 21.52 -14.04 2.23
C PHE A 106 21.34 -14.54 3.66
N VAL A 107 21.78 -15.77 3.93
CA VAL A 107 21.76 -16.36 5.27
C VAL A 107 23.18 -16.79 5.65
N SER A 108 23.75 -16.15 6.68
CA SER A 108 25.08 -16.47 7.22
C SER A 108 25.08 -17.71 8.13
N ASP A 109 26.22 -18.41 8.18
CA ASP A 109 26.59 -19.43 9.17
C ASP A 109 25.49 -20.48 9.45
N SER A 110 24.80 -20.90 8.39
CA SER A 110 23.66 -21.80 8.46
C SER A 110 23.84 -23.01 7.54
N ASP A 111 23.29 -24.16 7.91
CA ASP A 111 23.12 -25.28 6.96
C ASP A 111 22.08 -24.89 5.89
N ILE A 112 22.19 -25.51 4.70
CA ILE A 112 21.29 -25.28 3.57
C ILE A 112 19.80 -25.44 3.94
N ASN A 113 19.46 -26.36 4.84
CA ASN A 113 18.08 -26.57 5.27
C ASN A 113 17.55 -25.37 6.08
N ILE A 114 18.34 -24.85 7.02
CA ILE A 114 17.97 -23.67 7.83
C ILE A 114 17.87 -22.42 6.94
N ALA A 115 18.83 -22.27 6.01
CA ALA A 115 18.83 -21.16 5.07
C ALA A 115 17.61 -21.20 4.15
N ALA A 116 17.27 -22.39 3.61
CA ALA A 116 16.10 -22.61 2.78
C ALA A 116 14.79 -22.34 3.53
N MET A 117 14.66 -22.79 4.78
CA MET A 117 13.48 -22.53 5.61
C MET A 117 13.27 -21.03 5.84
N ARG A 118 14.34 -20.27 6.14
CA ARG A 118 14.23 -18.81 6.36
C ARG A 118 13.78 -18.07 5.10
N ALA A 119 14.36 -18.39 3.95
CA ALA A 119 13.95 -17.79 2.68
C ALA A 119 12.51 -18.18 2.32
N ALA A 120 12.14 -19.46 2.48
CA ALA A 120 10.80 -19.94 2.18
C ALA A 120 9.72 -19.23 3.02
N VAL A 121 9.94 -19.06 4.33
CA VAL A 121 9.00 -18.33 5.19
C VAL A 121 8.78 -16.89 4.72
N GLN A 122 9.85 -16.20 4.30
CA GLN A 122 9.73 -14.83 3.79
C GLN A 122 8.93 -14.76 2.48
N TRP A 123 9.17 -15.69 1.55
CA TRP A 123 8.48 -15.69 0.27
C TRP A 123 7.04 -16.20 0.38
N GLN A 124 6.77 -17.16 1.27
CA GLN A 124 5.40 -17.64 1.51
C GLN A 124 4.47 -16.51 1.94
N LEU A 125 4.93 -15.56 2.76
CA LEU A 125 4.14 -14.38 3.14
C LEU A 125 3.69 -13.55 1.92
N VAL A 126 4.51 -13.47 0.88
CA VAL A 126 4.17 -12.78 -0.37
C VAL A 126 3.30 -13.68 -1.25
N LEU A 127 3.75 -14.91 -1.52
CA LEU A 127 3.13 -15.81 -2.49
C LEU A 127 1.75 -16.32 -2.05
N GLN A 128 1.53 -16.57 -0.76
CA GLN A 128 0.21 -16.95 -0.22
C GLN A 128 -0.77 -15.77 -0.19
N GLY A 129 -0.26 -14.54 -0.22
CA GLY A 129 -1.07 -13.33 -0.31
C GLY A 129 -1.52 -12.99 -1.74
N LEU A 130 -1.03 -13.70 -2.76
CA LEU A 130 -1.40 -13.45 -4.14
C LEU A 130 -2.81 -13.99 -4.47
N PRO A 131 -3.56 -13.33 -5.38
CA PRO A 131 -4.88 -13.79 -5.79
C PRO A 131 -4.86 -15.22 -6.35
N LYS A 132 -5.80 -16.07 -5.88
CA LYS A 132 -5.87 -17.48 -6.28
C LYS A 132 -6.16 -17.71 -7.76
N GLU A 133 -6.77 -16.72 -8.41
CA GLU A 133 -7.17 -16.76 -9.81
C GLU A 133 -5.98 -16.49 -10.76
N ASP A 134 -4.89 -15.91 -10.26
CA ASP A 134 -3.69 -15.58 -11.02
C ASP A 134 -2.75 -16.79 -11.07
N GLN A 135 -2.09 -17.03 -12.20
CA GLN A 135 -1.05 -18.05 -12.33
C GLN A 135 0.33 -17.42 -12.41
N TYR A 136 1.23 -17.93 -11.59
CA TYR A 136 2.63 -17.53 -11.60
C TYR A 136 3.52 -18.75 -11.82
N SER A 137 4.68 -18.55 -12.43
CA SER A 137 5.76 -19.53 -12.40
C SER A 137 6.91 -18.98 -11.56
N ALA A 138 7.48 -19.81 -10.69
CA ALA A 138 8.62 -19.43 -9.87
C ALA A 138 9.79 -20.36 -10.17
N ARG A 139 10.99 -19.81 -10.29
CA ARG A 139 12.24 -20.56 -10.31
C ARG A 139 13.02 -20.24 -9.06
N VAL A 140 13.56 -21.26 -8.41
CA VAL A 140 14.34 -21.09 -7.18
C VAL A 140 15.76 -21.61 -7.32
N SER A 141 16.71 -20.93 -6.69
CA SER A 141 18.12 -21.31 -6.68
C SER A 141 18.76 -21.06 -5.32
N ALA A 142 19.72 -21.91 -4.94
CA ALA A 142 20.52 -21.75 -3.73
C ALA A 142 22.01 -22.00 -3.98
N VAL A 143 22.83 -20.97 -3.78
CA VAL A 143 24.27 -20.99 -4.02
C VAL A 143 25.03 -20.66 -2.73
N ARG A 144 26.01 -21.50 -2.40
CA ARG A 144 26.90 -21.27 -1.25
C ARG A 144 27.96 -20.24 -1.62
N SER A 145 28.16 -19.24 -0.78
CA SER A 145 29.21 -18.24 -0.91
C SER A 145 29.79 -17.91 0.46
N GLY A 146 31.12 -18.00 0.59
CA GLY A 146 31.81 -17.76 1.87
C GLY A 146 31.24 -18.61 3.02
N SER A 147 30.80 -17.95 4.08
CA SER A 147 30.22 -18.56 5.28
C SER A 147 28.71 -18.81 5.21
N GLY A 148 28.04 -18.47 4.10
CA GLY A 148 26.59 -18.52 4.01
C GLY A 148 26.04 -19.02 2.67
N TYR A 149 24.73 -18.80 2.50
CA TYR A 149 23.98 -19.15 1.30
C TYR A 149 23.22 -17.94 0.78
N PHE A 150 23.32 -17.71 -0.53
CA PHE A 150 22.39 -16.86 -1.28
C PHE A 150 21.28 -17.74 -1.83
N LEU A 151 20.04 -17.32 -1.59
CA LEU A 151 18.83 -17.98 -2.09
C LEU A 151 18.07 -16.96 -2.92
N ALA A 152 17.65 -17.36 -4.11
CA ALA A 152 16.93 -16.49 -5.01
C ALA A 152 15.63 -17.15 -5.47
N ILE A 153 14.61 -16.32 -5.64
CA ILE A 153 13.38 -16.64 -6.34
C ILE A 153 13.22 -15.68 -7.51
N HIS A 154 12.90 -16.24 -8.67
CA HIS A 154 12.50 -15.50 -9.86
C HIS A 154 11.07 -15.89 -10.20
N LEU A 155 10.15 -14.95 -10.11
CA LEU A 155 8.73 -15.15 -10.34
C LEU A 155 8.34 -14.50 -11.67
N THR A 156 7.60 -15.21 -12.50
CA THR A 156 6.97 -14.71 -13.72
C THR A 156 5.47 -14.72 -13.54
N VAL A 157 4.81 -13.63 -13.94
CA VAL A 157 3.34 -13.58 -14.05
C VAL A 157 2.93 -14.30 -15.33
N GLU A 158 2.30 -15.47 -15.24
CA GLU A 158 1.90 -16.26 -16.41
C GLU A 158 0.51 -15.87 -16.89
N GLN A 159 -0.42 -15.79 -15.93
CA GLN A 159 -1.80 -15.45 -16.20
C GLN A 159 -2.33 -14.66 -15.01
N ILE A 160 -3.25 -13.76 -15.28
CA ILE A 160 -3.99 -13.01 -14.29
C ILE A 160 -5.46 -13.43 -14.52
N GLY A 161 -6.09 -14.09 -13.54
CA GLY A 161 -7.36 -14.80 -13.68
C GLY A 161 -8.53 -13.98 -14.27
N ASN A 162 -9.15 -14.55 -15.32
CA ASN A 162 -10.28 -14.13 -16.17
C ASN A 162 -10.31 -12.67 -16.70
N GLN A 163 -10.59 -12.44 -17.99
CA GLN A 163 -11.59 -13.13 -18.81
C GLN A 163 -11.02 -13.89 -20.01
N GLY A 164 -11.62 -15.05 -20.30
CA GLY A 164 -11.42 -15.74 -21.57
C GLY A 164 -11.98 -14.93 -22.75
N GLY A 165 -11.25 -14.94 -23.86
CA GLY A 165 -11.66 -14.36 -25.14
C GLY A 165 -11.19 -12.92 -25.31
N ASP A 166 -10.21 -12.76 -26.20
CA ASP A 166 -9.55 -11.52 -26.59
C ASP A 166 -8.61 -10.92 -25.54
N GLU A 167 -7.54 -10.29 -26.04
CA GLU A 167 -6.59 -9.47 -25.25
C GLU A 167 -7.36 -8.69 -24.18
N PRO A 168 -6.94 -8.68 -22.90
CA PRO A 168 -7.65 -7.94 -21.87
C PRO A 168 -7.68 -6.47 -22.29
N SER A 169 -8.82 -6.01 -22.80
CA SER A 169 -9.09 -4.60 -22.91
C SER A 169 -8.92 -4.06 -21.50
N GLU A 170 -8.01 -3.09 -21.32
CA GLU A 170 -7.87 -2.41 -20.04
C GLU A 170 -9.28 -2.09 -19.51
N PRO A 171 -9.62 -2.49 -18.26
CA PRO A 171 -10.92 -2.18 -17.71
C PRO A 171 -11.15 -0.69 -17.88
N ALA A 172 -12.35 -0.34 -18.35
CA ALA A 172 -12.67 1.05 -18.64
C ALA A 172 -12.35 1.91 -17.41
N PRO A 173 -11.67 3.06 -17.60
CA PRO A 173 -11.23 3.85 -16.46
C PRO A 173 -12.44 4.33 -15.66
N ILE A 174 -12.41 4.13 -14.35
CA ILE A 174 -13.41 4.69 -13.44
C ILE A 174 -13.14 6.19 -13.30
N THR A 175 -14.13 6.99 -13.67
CA THR A 175 -14.07 8.46 -13.73
C THR A 175 -15.10 9.17 -12.84
N THR A 176 -16.14 8.48 -12.37
CA THR A 176 -17.23 9.07 -11.56
C THR A 176 -17.60 8.21 -10.34
N PRO A 177 -18.35 8.76 -9.37
CA PRO A 177 -18.90 7.98 -8.27
C PRO A 177 -19.80 6.84 -8.74
N ASP A 178 -20.66 7.05 -9.75
CA ASP A 178 -21.59 6.03 -10.26
C ASP A 178 -20.85 4.83 -10.83
N GLU A 179 -19.80 5.09 -11.62
CA GLU A 179 -18.90 4.06 -12.17
C GLU A 179 -18.16 3.32 -11.05
N LEU A 180 -17.77 4.04 -9.98
CA LEU A 180 -17.12 3.42 -8.83
C LEU A 180 -18.07 2.52 -8.04
N VAL A 181 -19.30 2.95 -7.78
CA VAL A 181 -20.31 2.14 -7.09
C VAL A 181 -20.59 0.86 -7.87
N THR A 182 -20.75 0.98 -9.19
CA THR A 182 -20.95 -0.18 -10.08
C THR A 182 -19.74 -1.13 -9.99
N ALA A 183 -18.52 -0.60 -10.06
CA ALA A 183 -17.31 -1.41 -9.98
C ALA A 183 -17.15 -2.13 -8.62
N ILE A 184 -17.59 -1.51 -7.53
CA ILE A 184 -17.63 -2.15 -6.19
C ILE A 184 -18.61 -3.32 -6.20
N GLN A 185 -19.81 -3.15 -6.75
CA GLN A 185 -20.79 -4.23 -6.82
C GLN A 185 -20.31 -5.37 -7.70
N ASP A 186 -19.76 -5.07 -8.88
CA ASP A 186 -19.17 -6.06 -9.77
C ASP A 186 -18.06 -6.84 -9.05
N ALA A 187 -17.20 -6.17 -8.27
CA ALA A 187 -16.17 -6.83 -7.50
C ALA A 187 -16.75 -7.77 -6.42
N ILE A 188 -17.82 -7.37 -5.74
CA ILE A 188 -18.50 -8.18 -4.72
C ILE A 188 -19.18 -9.40 -5.36
N GLU A 189 -19.96 -9.19 -6.41
CA GLU A 189 -20.71 -10.26 -7.09
C GLU A 189 -19.79 -11.33 -7.69
N ASN A 190 -18.62 -10.89 -8.17
CA ASN A 190 -17.60 -11.79 -8.71
C ASN A 190 -16.61 -12.31 -7.66
N ASN A 191 -16.78 -11.95 -6.38
CA ASN A 191 -15.84 -12.28 -5.30
C ASN A 191 -14.37 -11.92 -5.65
N SER A 192 -14.20 -10.77 -6.32
CA SER A 192 -12.90 -10.28 -6.76
C SER A 192 -12.03 -9.91 -5.57
N THR A 193 -10.84 -10.50 -5.51
CA THR A 193 -9.80 -10.09 -4.55
C THR A 193 -8.91 -8.98 -5.11
N ARG A 194 -9.06 -8.64 -6.40
CA ARG A 194 -8.23 -7.59 -7.01
C ARG A 194 -8.66 -6.20 -6.54
N PRO A 195 -7.69 -5.30 -6.29
CA PRO A 195 -8.02 -3.93 -5.97
C PRO A 195 -8.63 -3.21 -7.17
N ILE A 196 -9.61 -2.35 -6.90
CA ILE A 196 -10.09 -1.35 -7.84
C ILE A 196 -9.07 -0.20 -7.86
N VAL A 197 -8.39 0.01 -8.99
CA VAL A 197 -7.35 1.04 -9.12
C VAL A 197 -7.93 2.28 -9.80
N LEU A 198 -7.88 3.43 -9.10
CA LEU A 198 -8.34 4.69 -9.65
C LEU A 198 -7.30 5.32 -10.59
N THR A 199 -7.80 6.10 -11.54
CA THR A 199 -6.96 6.81 -12.52
C THR A 199 -6.98 8.31 -12.28
N SER A 200 -6.08 9.03 -12.95
CA SER A 200 -5.99 10.50 -12.87
C SER A 200 -7.20 11.24 -13.41
N LYS A 201 -8.16 10.53 -14.03
CA LYS A 201 -9.40 11.09 -14.56
C LYS A 201 -10.56 11.05 -13.57
N TYR A 202 -10.39 10.39 -12.42
CA TYR A 202 -11.45 10.29 -11.42
C TYR A 202 -11.89 11.67 -10.92
N LYS A 203 -13.19 11.93 -11.01
CA LYS A 203 -13.85 13.16 -10.56
C LYS A 203 -14.78 12.82 -9.41
N PRO A 204 -14.39 13.17 -8.17
CA PRO A 204 -15.23 12.99 -7.00
C PRO A 204 -16.57 13.70 -7.18
N GLY A 205 -17.60 13.10 -6.60
CA GLY A 205 -18.95 13.66 -6.51
C GLY A 205 -19.65 13.11 -5.26
N ASN A 206 -20.90 13.52 -5.05
CA ASN A 206 -21.65 13.10 -3.88
C ASN A 206 -21.99 11.61 -4.01
N LEU A 207 -21.95 10.86 -2.91
CA LEU A 207 -22.61 9.57 -2.80
C LEU A 207 -24.03 9.84 -2.28
N THR A 208 -25.03 9.46 -3.07
CA THR A 208 -26.44 9.75 -2.81
C THR A 208 -27.27 8.48 -2.93
N THR A 209 -28.46 8.48 -2.34
CA THR A 209 -29.43 7.38 -2.51
C THR A 209 -29.87 7.18 -3.96
N VAL A 210 -29.79 8.22 -4.80
CA VAL A 210 -30.07 8.12 -6.24
C VAL A 210 -29.00 7.29 -6.95
N ILE A 211 -27.72 7.58 -6.70
CA ILE A 211 -26.60 6.81 -7.28
C ILE A 211 -26.68 5.34 -6.85
N LEU A 212 -26.98 5.11 -5.58
CA LEU A 212 -27.16 3.76 -5.06
C LEU A 212 -28.35 3.05 -5.74
N ALA A 213 -29.49 3.73 -5.87
CA ALA A 213 -30.67 3.17 -6.52
C ALA A 213 -30.45 2.87 -8.01
N ASP A 214 -29.74 3.75 -8.73
CA ASP A 214 -29.37 3.55 -10.14
C ASP A 214 -28.43 2.36 -10.31
N ALA A 215 -27.60 2.07 -9.30
CA ALA A 215 -26.77 0.88 -9.22
C ALA A 215 -27.53 -0.37 -8.68
N GLY A 216 -28.84 -0.27 -8.44
CA GLY A 216 -29.67 -1.37 -7.95
C GLY A 216 -29.58 -1.63 -6.44
N ILE A 217 -28.90 -0.77 -5.69
CA ILE A 217 -28.79 -0.84 -4.23
C ILE A 217 -29.98 -0.13 -3.58
N GLN A 218 -30.83 -0.90 -2.89
CA GLN A 218 -31.96 -0.34 -2.15
C GLN A 218 -31.59 -0.04 -0.69
N GLY A 219 -32.18 1.02 -0.12
CA GLY A 219 -32.06 1.33 1.30
C GLY A 219 -30.86 2.21 1.69
N GLY A 220 -30.18 2.82 0.72
CA GLY A 220 -29.16 3.85 0.99
C GLY A 220 -27.84 3.33 1.57
N THR A 221 -27.62 2.01 1.59
CA THR A 221 -26.40 1.41 2.16
C THR A 221 -25.51 0.84 1.08
N LEU A 222 -24.34 1.43 0.88
CA LEU A 222 -23.23 0.83 0.13
C LEU A 222 -22.36 0.02 1.08
N ASP A 223 -22.57 -1.30 1.09
CA ASP A 223 -21.66 -2.25 1.74
C ASP A 223 -20.59 -2.67 0.74
N CYS A 224 -19.35 -2.24 0.96
CA CYS A 224 -18.24 -2.54 0.07
C CYS A 224 -17.70 -3.96 0.24
N GLY A 225 -18.18 -4.76 1.21
CA GLY A 225 -17.78 -6.16 1.37
C GLY A 225 -16.28 -6.39 1.58
N GLY A 226 -15.53 -5.38 2.04
CA GLY A 226 -14.08 -5.43 2.17
C GLY A 226 -13.32 -5.13 0.87
N VAL A 227 -14.00 -4.70 -0.20
CA VAL A 227 -13.36 -4.31 -1.47
C VAL A 227 -12.26 -3.29 -1.21
N ARG A 228 -11.12 -3.53 -1.86
CA ARG A 228 -9.94 -2.68 -1.80
C ARG A 228 -9.92 -1.70 -2.96
N ILE A 229 -9.82 -0.40 -2.67
CA ILE A 229 -9.63 0.67 -3.65
C ILE A 229 -8.22 1.23 -3.48
N VAL A 230 -7.52 1.48 -4.60
CA VAL A 230 -6.16 2.03 -4.59
C VAL A 230 -6.12 3.35 -5.37
N ILE A 231 -5.60 4.40 -4.75
CA ILE A 231 -5.21 5.66 -5.39
C ILE A 231 -3.69 5.60 -5.63
N PRO A 232 -3.22 5.38 -6.87
CA PRO A 232 -1.79 5.21 -7.14
C PRO A 232 -0.99 6.52 -6.99
N GLU A 233 0.34 6.41 -6.88
CA GLU A 233 1.26 7.53 -6.57
C GLU A 233 1.13 8.75 -7.49
N ASN A 234 0.81 8.51 -8.76
CA ASN A 234 0.67 9.54 -9.79
C ASN A 234 -0.75 10.13 -9.87
N VAL A 235 -1.67 9.74 -8.98
CA VAL A 235 -3.06 10.22 -8.95
C VAL A 235 -3.25 11.19 -7.80
N THR A 236 -3.91 12.30 -8.13
CA THR A 236 -4.36 13.30 -7.16
C THR A 236 -5.87 13.40 -7.26
N ILE A 237 -6.55 13.25 -6.13
CA ILE A 237 -8.01 13.34 -6.02
C ILE A 237 -8.38 14.62 -5.28
N GLU A 238 -9.40 15.32 -5.76
CA GLU A 238 -9.88 16.56 -5.16
C GLU A 238 -10.83 16.29 -3.98
N GLY A 239 -10.41 16.60 -2.76
CA GLY A 239 -11.24 16.56 -1.55
C GLY A 239 -11.51 15.16 -0.94
N GLY A 240 -11.63 14.11 -1.74
CA GLY A 240 -11.81 12.74 -1.25
C GLY A 240 -12.35 11.80 -2.32
N LEU A 241 -12.50 10.52 -2.00
CA LEU A 241 -13.19 9.57 -2.88
C LEU A 241 -14.59 10.08 -3.25
N PHE A 242 -15.30 10.64 -2.28
CA PHE A 242 -16.56 11.33 -2.48
C PHE A 242 -16.45 12.78 -2.01
N THR A 243 -17.12 13.70 -2.72
CA THR A 243 -17.24 15.09 -2.21
C THR A 243 -18.16 15.13 -0.99
N ARG A 244 -19.21 14.31 -0.98
CA ARG A 244 -20.13 14.23 0.15
C ARG A 244 -20.73 12.84 0.32
N ILE A 245 -20.84 12.37 1.56
CA ILE A 245 -21.75 11.30 1.93
C ILE A 245 -23.02 11.96 2.49
N GLU A 246 -24.15 11.82 1.81
CA GLU A 246 -25.42 12.46 2.22
C GLU A 246 -26.06 11.78 3.44
N ALA A 247 -26.96 12.48 4.15
CA ALA A 247 -27.50 12.05 5.44
C ALA A 247 -28.22 10.69 5.47
N GLU A 248 -28.78 10.27 4.35
CA GLU A 248 -29.49 8.98 4.22
C GLU A 248 -28.59 7.86 3.66
N VAL A 249 -27.29 8.12 3.55
CA VAL A 249 -26.33 7.18 2.99
C VAL A 249 -25.47 6.56 4.08
N THR A 250 -25.36 5.24 4.04
CA THR A 250 -24.37 4.47 4.82
C THR A 250 -23.32 3.90 3.87
N LEU A 251 -22.07 4.21 4.09
CA LEU A 251 -20.92 3.61 3.43
C LEU A 251 -20.18 2.74 4.44
N LYS A 252 -19.99 1.45 4.14
CA LYS A 252 -19.30 0.56 5.08
C LYS A 252 -18.41 -0.50 4.47
N ASN A 253 -17.52 -1.07 5.28
CA ASN A 253 -16.62 -2.16 4.92
C ASN A 253 -15.69 -1.84 3.74
N LEU A 254 -15.25 -0.58 3.63
CA LEU A 254 -14.35 -0.15 2.55
C LEU A 254 -12.88 -0.20 2.99
N ASN A 255 -12.02 -0.78 2.16
CA ASN A 255 -10.56 -0.70 2.32
C ASN A 255 -9.98 0.28 1.29
N LEU A 256 -9.49 1.44 1.70
CA LEU A 256 -8.91 2.45 0.82
C LEU A 256 -7.40 2.56 1.07
N GLU A 257 -6.59 2.34 0.03
CA GLU A 257 -5.15 2.62 0.04
C GLU A 257 -4.83 3.85 -0.80
N ILE A 258 -4.17 4.84 -0.18
CA ILE A 258 -3.76 6.08 -0.82
C ILE A 258 -2.23 6.07 -0.94
N ARG A 259 -1.72 5.87 -2.15
CA ARG A 259 -0.30 6.03 -2.50
C ARG A 259 0.00 7.40 -3.09
N GLY A 260 -1.00 7.99 -3.76
CA GLY A 260 -0.97 9.33 -4.32
C GLY A 260 -1.38 10.41 -3.32
N LYS A 261 -2.21 11.34 -3.76
CA LYS A 261 -2.63 12.49 -2.95
C LYS A 261 -4.13 12.67 -2.95
N VAL A 262 -4.69 13.03 -1.80
CA VAL A 262 -6.00 13.66 -1.72
C VAL A 262 -5.79 15.10 -1.30
N THR A 263 -6.18 16.05 -2.14
CA THR A 263 -5.92 17.46 -1.90
C THR A 263 -7.15 18.30 -2.13
N HIS A 264 -7.30 19.39 -1.40
CA HIS A 264 -8.24 20.43 -1.79
C HIS A 264 -7.69 21.80 -1.43
N THR A 265 -7.61 22.66 -2.43
CA THR A 265 -7.11 24.03 -2.30
C THR A 265 -8.21 25.02 -2.67
N GLY A 266 -8.63 25.87 -1.74
CA GLY A 266 -9.82 26.69 -1.96
C GLY A 266 -10.09 27.76 -0.90
N ARG A 267 -11.33 28.23 -0.83
CA ARG A 267 -11.79 29.17 0.22
C ARG A 267 -12.19 28.44 1.49
N ASP A 268 -12.89 27.31 1.40
CA ASP A 268 -13.16 26.45 2.55
C ASP A 268 -12.66 25.06 2.19
N ALA A 269 -11.35 24.92 2.32
CA ALA A 269 -10.65 23.72 1.92
C ALA A 269 -10.93 22.61 2.93
N ALA A 270 -11.50 21.51 2.47
CA ALA A 270 -11.52 20.28 3.23
C ALA A 270 -11.17 19.07 2.37
N ALA A 271 -10.44 18.14 2.99
CA ALA A 271 -9.98 16.91 2.37
C ALA A 271 -10.10 15.75 3.37
N GLY A 272 -10.70 14.64 2.93
CA GLY A 272 -10.70 13.38 3.64
C GLY A 272 -10.46 12.22 2.69
N GLY A 273 -9.81 11.15 3.14
CA GLY A 273 -9.50 10.00 2.28
C GLY A 273 -10.76 9.45 1.61
N ILE A 274 -11.83 9.29 2.38
CA ILE A 274 -13.13 8.81 1.90
C ILE A 274 -14.01 9.97 1.46
N ALA A 275 -14.17 10.99 2.31
CA ALA A 275 -15.10 12.07 2.03
C ALA A 275 -14.49 13.44 2.34
N TRP A 276 -14.77 14.43 1.49
CA TRP A 276 -14.62 15.80 1.95
C TRP A 276 -15.59 16.05 3.10
N TYR A 277 -16.89 15.78 2.88
CA TYR A 277 -17.96 16.12 3.82
C TYR A 277 -18.81 14.89 4.13
N ASN A 278 -19.00 14.56 5.41
CA ASN A 278 -19.88 13.48 5.84
C ASN A 278 -21.10 14.04 6.57
N SER A 279 -22.29 13.80 6.02
CA SER A 279 -23.57 13.97 6.73
C SER A 279 -24.26 12.65 7.03
N GLY A 280 -23.81 11.54 6.43
CA GLY A 280 -24.35 10.21 6.62
C GLY A 280 -23.52 9.36 7.58
N ILE A 281 -23.46 8.06 7.31
CA ILE A 281 -22.73 7.08 8.14
C ILE A 281 -21.55 6.53 7.34
N ILE A 282 -20.35 6.61 7.92
CA ILE A 282 -19.16 5.90 7.46
C ILE A 282 -18.78 4.90 8.55
N GLU A 283 -18.89 3.61 8.27
CA GLU A 283 -18.75 2.54 9.25
C GLU A 283 -17.74 1.48 8.79
N ASP A 284 -16.91 0.95 9.68
CA ASP A 284 -15.99 -0.16 9.37
C ASP A 284 -15.12 0.07 8.12
N CYS A 285 -14.68 1.31 7.91
CA CYS A 285 -13.82 1.67 6.79
C CYS A 285 -12.37 1.82 7.25
N HIS A 286 -11.43 1.37 6.42
CA HIS A 286 -10.00 1.38 6.71
C HIS A 286 -9.26 2.16 5.64
N VAL A 287 -8.57 3.25 6.04
CA VAL A 287 -7.73 4.05 5.15
C VAL A 287 -6.25 3.78 5.49
N THR A 288 -5.45 3.47 4.48
CA THR A 288 -4.00 3.35 4.60
C THR A 288 -3.32 4.38 3.72
N LEU A 289 -2.43 5.19 4.27
CA LEU A 289 -1.54 6.05 3.51
C LEU A 289 -0.18 5.36 3.40
N SER A 290 0.20 4.94 2.20
CA SER A 290 1.45 4.21 1.93
C SER A 290 2.32 4.96 0.92
N GLY A 291 3.64 4.74 0.94
CA GLY A 291 4.57 5.43 0.03
C GLY A 291 4.49 6.95 0.18
N THR A 292 4.09 7.65 -0.89
CA THR A 292 3.88 9.11 -0.90
C THR A 292 2.46 9.57 -0.50
N GLY A 293 1.65 8.62 -0.02
CA GLY A 293 0.28 8.81 0.42
C GLY A 293 0.11 9.98 1.37
N SER A 294 -0.72 10.96 0.99
CA SER A 294 -0.99 12.13 1.84
C SER A 294 -2.36 12.74 1.61
N ILE A 295 -2.88 13.38 2.66
CA ILE A 295 -4.11 14.14 2.65
C ILE A 295 -3.80 15.60 3.00
N PHE A 296 -4.20 16.54 2.14
CA PHE A 296 -3.81 17.95 2.23
C PHE A 296 -5.00 18.87 2.01
N ALA A 297 -5.25 19.81 2.92
CA ALA A 297 -6.23 20.87 2.74
C ALA A 297 -5.55 22.24 2.90
N GLU A 298 -5.70 23.12 1.91
CA GLU A 298 -5.07 24.44 1.92
C GLU A 298 -6.05 25.55 1.55
N THR A 299 -6.10 26.61 2.36
CA THR A 299 -6.86 27.79 1.98
C THR A 299 -6.00 28.78 1.20
N THR A 300 -6.59 29.53 0.27
CA THR A 300 -5.87 30.56 -0.50
C THR A 300 -6.32 31.99 -0.22
N GLN A 301 -7.32 32.18 0.65
CA GLN A 301 -7.97 33.47 0.87
C GLN A 301 -8.03 33.80 2.37
N PRO A 302 -8.07 35.08 2.75
CA PRO A 302 -8.42 35.48 4.11
C PRO A 302 -9.86 35.07 4.49
N GLY A 303 -10.12 34.85 5.78
CA GLY A 303 -11.39 34.45 6.35
C GLY A 303 -11.74 32.97 6.16
N SER A 304 -10.77 32.14 5.76
CA SER A 304 -10.96 30.81 5.20
C SER A 304 -10.46 29.69 6.11
N GLN A 305 -11.09 28.52 6.07
CA GLN A 305 -10.73 27.39 6.94
C GLN A 305 -10.16 26.20 6.16
N ALA A 306 -9.11 25.58 6.70
CA ALA A 306 -8.54 24.33 6.20
C ALA A 306 -8.90 23.17 7.13
N ARG A 307 -9.41 22.07 6.59
CA ARG A 307 -9.90 20.91 7.35
C ARG A 307 -9.45 19.59 6.72
N ALA A 308 -8.47 18.92 7.29
CA ALA A 308 -7.94 17.66 6.75
C ALA A 308 -8.20 16.51 7.73
N GLY A 309 -8.80 15.41 7.24
CA GLY A 309 -9.05 14.20 8.02
C GLY A 309 -8.60 12.94 7.28
N GLY A 310 -8.24 11.86 7.98
CA GLY A 310 -7.96 10.58 7.32
C GLY A 310 -9.18 9.97 6.63
N ILE A 311 -10.34 10.06 7.28
CA ILE A 311 -11.62 9.55 6.79
C ILE A 311 -12.41 10.69 6.13
N ALA A 312 -12.67 11.76 6.89
CA ALA A 312 -13.50 12.88 6.45
C ALA A 312 -12.85 14.24 6.71
N GLY A 313 -12.89 15.16 5.75
CA GLY A 313 -12.49 16.55 6.02
C GLY A 313 -13.39 17.21 7.07
N VAL A 314 -14.69 16.99 6.94
CA VAL A 314 -15.75 17.45 7.86
C VAL A 314 -16.68 16.30 8.18
N ASN A 315 -16.90 16.04 9.46
CA ASN A 315 -18.01 15.24 9.94
C ASN A 315 -19.09 16.18 10.49
N ASP A 316 -20.20 16.30 9.78
CA ASP A 316 -21.30 17.23 10.08
C ASP A 316 -22.16 16.76 11.25
N ASP A 317 -23.16 17.53 11.65
CA ASP A 317 -23.94 17.29 12.87
C ASP A 317 -24.69 15.95 12.90
N ASP A 318 -25.26 15.55 11.76
CA ASP A 318 -25.89 14.25 11.54
C ASP A 318 -24.87 13.15 11.18
N GLY A 319 -23.63 13.55 10.88
CA GLY A 319 -22.56 12.68 10.43
C GLY A 319 -22.05 11.73 11.50
N GLN A 320 -21.88 10.47 11.14
CA GLN A 320 -21.34 9.43 12.02
C GLN A 320 -20.14 8.76 11.36
N ILE A 321 -19.03 8.66 12.10
CA ILE A 321 -17.87 7.85 11.73
C ILE A 321 -17.66 6.79 12.80
N ILE A 322 -17.86 5.53 12.43
CA ILE A 322 -17.96 4.41 13.36
C ILE A 322 -16.92 3.36 13.00
N SER A 323 -16.17 2.88 13.99
CA SER A 323 -15.24 1.74 13.82
C SER A 323 -14.23 1.88 12.66
N CYS A 324 -13.91 3.12 12.27
CA CYS A 324 -13.01 3.39 11.15
C CYS A 324 -11.55 3.50 11.59
N THR A 325 -10.62 3.12 10.71
CA THR A 325 -9.19 3.21 11.02
C THR A 325 -8.41 3.99 9.97
N LEU A 326 -7.36 4.67 10.42
CA LEU A 326 -6.32 5.26 9.58
C LEU A 326 -4.96 4.68 9.98
N THR A 327 -4.13 4.32 9.01
CA THR A 327 -2.71 4.00 9.25
C THR A 327 -1.79 4.68 8.25
N GLY A 328 -0.64 5.15 8.73
CA GLY A 328 0.46 5.62 7.89
C GLY A 328 0.33 7.07 7.40
N GLY A 329 1.41 7.58 6.81
CA GLY A 329 1.46 8.81 6.01
C GLY A 329 1.19 10.12 6.75
N SER A 330 0.84 11.16 5.99
CA SER A 330 0.69 12.51 6.51
C SER A 330 -0.67 13.15 6.19
N ILE A 331 -1.23 13.82 7.18
CA ILE A 331 -2.45 14.62 7.07
C ILE A 331 -2.10 16.06 7.43
N THR A 332 -2.37 17.00 6.54
CA THR A 332 -2.00 18.40 6.76
C THR A 332 -3.12 19.36 6.41
N ALA A 333 -3.40 20.31 7.31
CA ALA A 333 -4.28 21.45 7.07
C ALA A 333 -3.48 22.75 7.17
N GLU A 334 -3.47 23.56 6.11
CA GLU A 334 -2.81 24.86 6.07
C GLU A 334 -3.82 25.99 5.79
N ALA A 335 -4.01 26.86 6.79
CA ALA A 335 -4.89 28.01 6.68
C ALA A 335 -4.09 29.32 6.63
N VAL A 336 -4.41 30.20 5.68
CA VAL A 336 -3.74 31.50 5.52
C VAL A 336 -3.93 32.34 6.79
N ASP A 337 -5.17 32.50 7.25
CA ASP A 337 -5.47 33.40 8.37
C ASP A 337 -6.46 32.90 9.42
N LEU A 338 -7.36 31.96 9.12
CA LEU A 338 -8.37 31.48 10.07
C LEU A 338 -7.96 30.14 10.69
N TYR A 339 -8.87 29.16 10.73
CA TYR A 339 -8.63 27.89 11.41
C TYR A 339 -8.01 26.87 10.48
N ALA A 340 -6.87 26.32 10.90
CA ALA A 340 -6.34 25.08 10.35
C ALA A 340 -6.69 23.94 11.30
N ARG A 341 -7.32 22.88 10.79
CA ARG A 341 -7.80 21.75 11.59
C ARG A 341 -7.40 20.43 10.94
N ALA A 342 -6.48 19.69 11.56
CA ALA A 342 -6.01 18.41 11.06
C ALA A 342 -6.29 17.30 12.07
N GLY A 343 -7.00 16.26 11.65
CA GLY A 343 -7.31 15.10 12.48
C GLY A 343 -7.00 13.78 11.79
N GLY A 344 -6.67 12.74 12.55
CA GLY A 344 -6.46 11.42 11.97
C GLY A 344 -7.73 10.80 11.39
N ILE A 345 -8.90 11.06 11.97
CA ILE A 345 -10.20 10.63 11.43
C ILE A 345 -10.91 11.80 10.75
N ALA A 346 -11.11 12.91 11.47
CA ALA A 346 -11.83 14.07 10.96
C ALA A 346 -11.06 15.39 11.15
N GLY A 347 -11.03 16.26 10.12
CA GLY A 347 -10.49 17.60 10.29
C GLY A 347 -11.33 18.44 11.27
N PHE A 348 -12.63 18.48 11.03
CA PHE A 348 -13.61 19.12 11.91
C PHE A 348 -14.73 18.13 12.22
N ASN A 349 -15.04 17.96 13.51
CA ASN A 349 -16.15 17.13 13.97
C ASN A 349 -17.26 17.99 14.59
N ASP A 350 -18.45 17.92 14.02
CA ASP A 350 -19.71 18.42 14.58
C ASP A 350 -20.74 17.31 14.80
N GLY A 351 -20.41 16.07 14.43
CA GLY A 351 -21.22 14.87 14.63
C GLY A 351 -20.60 13.88 15.61
N THR A 352 -20.76 12.59 15.34
CA THR A 352 -20.26 11.51 16.22
C THR A 352 -19.06 10.79 15.60
N ILE A 353 -18.01 10.60 16.40
CA ILE A 353 -16.91 9.66 16.10
C ILE A 353 -16.86 8.66 17.24
N SER A 354 -17.04 7.37 16.94
CA SER A 354 -17.08 6.35 17.99
C SER A 354 -16.59 4.99 17.53
N GLY A 355 -15.84 4.31 18.38
CA GLY A 355 -15.70 2.85 18.29
C GLY A 355 -16.93 2.12 18.81
N ASP A 356 -17.20 0.93 18.26
CA ASP A 356 -18.12 -0.04 18.85
C ASP A 356 -17.43 -0.90 19.93
N SER A 357 -18.11 -1.94 20.45
CA SER A 357 -17.57 -2.78 21.52
C SER A 357 -16.42 -3.71 21.09
N ASN A 358 -16.26 -3.95 19.80
CA ASN A 358 -15.33 -4.90 19.19
C ASN A 358 -14.25 -4.22 18.33
N VAL A 359 -14.56 -3.07 17.73
CA VAL A 359 -13.70 -2.31 16.81
C VAL A 359 -13.68 -0.85 17.25
N VAL A 360 -12.50 -0.35 17.56
CA VAL A 360 -12.30 1.05 17.97
C VAL A 360 -12.01 1.91 16.75
N CYS A 361 -12.45 3.17 16.76
CA CYS A 361 -11.89 4.15 15.83
C CYS A 361 -10.40 4.34 16.15
N ALA A 362 -9.52 4.07 15.20
CA ALA A 362 -8.09 3.99 15.46
C ALA A 362 -7.24 4.78 14.47
N VAL A 363 -6.18 5.41 14.97
CA VAL A 363 -5.18 6.11 14.15
C VAL A 363 -3.79 5.67 14.56
N SER A 364 -2.96 5.24 13.61
CA SER A 364 -1.60 4.81 13.90
C SER A 364 -0.56 5.17 12.85
N ASP A 365 0.68 5.40 13.28
CA ASP A 365 1.82 5.66 12.39
C ASP A 365 1.61 6.88 11.46
N CYS A 366 0.92 7.90 11.97
CA CYS A 366 0.59 9.10 11.19
C CYS A 366 1.38 10.33 11.64
N VAL A 367 1.63 11.24 10.69
CA VAL A 367 2.03 12.63 10.99
C VAL A 367 0.85 13.55 10.69
N ILE A 368 0.28 14.15 11.74
CA ILE A 368 -0.90 15.02 11.66
C ILE A 368 -0.48 16.45 11.95
N LYS A 369 -0.70 17.35 10.99
CA LYS A 369 -0.19 18.73 11.05
C LYS A 369 -1.26 19.77 10.76
N ALA A 370 -1.43 20.73 11.65
CA ALA A 370 -2.21 21.93 11.41
C ALA A 370 -1.31 23.17 11.42
N ARG A 371 -1.45 24.06 10.44
CA ARG A 371 -0.65 25.28 10.34
C ARG A 371 -1.50 26.49 10.00
N THR A 372 -1.32 27.59 10.73
CA THR A 372 -1.83 28.90 10.31
C THR A 372 -0.92 30.04 10.75
N SER A 373 -0.92 31.15 10.01
CA SER A 373 -0.07 32.29 10.32
C SER A 373 -0.70 33.35 11.24
N SER A 374 -2.02 33.30 11.47
CA SER A 374 -2.76 34.41 12.10
C SER A 374 -3.73 34.02 13.22
N SER A 375 -4.43 32.88 13.10
CA SER A 375 -5.44 32.47 14.09
C SER A 375 -5.03 31.19 14.82
N SER A 376 -5.83 30.13 14.74
CA SER A 376 -5.67 28.93 15.56
C SER A 376 -5.44 27.69 14.72
N ALA A 377 -4.35 26.98 15.00
CA ALA A 377 -4.06 25.67 14.47
C ALA A 377 -4.50 24.60 15.49
N PHE A 378 -5.33 23.67 15.05
CA PHE A 378 -5.82 22.55 15.85
C PHE A 378 -5.39 21.22 15.24
N ALA A 379 -4.56 20.45 15.93
CA ALA A 379 -4.11 19.14 15.50
C ALA A 379 -4.50 18.08 16.54
N GLY A 380 -5.22 17.04 16.13
CA GLY A 380 -5.61 15.96 17.03
C GLY A 380 -5.47 14.59 16.39
N GLY A 381 -5.19 13.57 17.20
CA GLY A 381 -5.00 12.23 16.66
C GLY A 381 -6.27 11.64 16.05
N ILE A 382 -7.45 11.99 16.56
CA ILE A 382 -8.76 11.62 16.00
C ILE A 382 -9.39 12.81 15.28
N ALA A 383 -9.56 13.94 15.97
CA ALA A 383 -10.21 15.12 15.41
C ALA A 383 -9.33 16.36 15.52
N GLY A 384 -9.21 17.14 14.45
CA GLY A 384 -8.53 18.44 14.52
C GLY A 384 -9.24 19.35 15.52
N TYR A 385 -10.54 19.56 15.34
CA TYR A 385 -11.38 20.29 16.28
C TYR A 385 -12.71 19.54 16.48
N ASN A 386 -13.13 19.40 17.73
CA ASN A 386 -14.44 18.85 18.08
C ASN A 386 -15.39 19.94 18.60
N SER A 387 -16.56 20.09 17.98
CA SER A 387 -17.55 21.13 18.27
C SER A 387 -18.46 20.79 19.47
N TYR A 388 -17.86 20.29 20.56
CA TYR A 388 -18.59 19.82 21.75
C TYR A 388 -19.51 18.63 21.50
N LYS A 389 -19.10 17.76 20.59
CA LYS A 389 -19.85 16.58 20.16
C LYS A 389 -19.14 15.31 20.59
N THR A 390 -19.69 14.16 20.22
CA THR A 390 -19.23 12.87 20.75
C THR A 390 -17.95 12.41 20.06
N ILE A 391 -16.91 12.18 20.85
CA ILE A 391 -15.73 11.38 20.50
C ILE A 391 -15.52 10.40 21.65
N GLN A 392 -15.67 9.10 21.39
CA GLN A 392 -15.59 8.04 22.41
C GLN A 392 -15.02 6.74 21.83
N ASN A 393 -14.52 5.84 22.68
CA ASN A 393 -13.98 4.54 22.28
C ASN A 393 -12.95 4.62 21.14
N CYS A 394 -12.06 5.63 21.19
CA CYS A 394 -11.06 5.87 20.16
C CYS A 394 -9.65 5.55 20.66
N LYS A 395 -8.75 5.21 19.74
CA LYS A 395 -7.34 4.93 20.05
C LYS A 395 -6.39 5.63 19.08
N VAL A 396 -5.31 6.21 19.61
CA VAL A 396 -4.23 6.77 18.79
C VAL A 396 -2.90 6.17 19.21
N SER A 397 -2.09 5.67 18.28
CA SER A 397 -0.77 5.15 18.60
C SER A 397 0.33 5.55 17.63
N ASP A 398 1.57 5.61 18.13
CA ASP A 398 2.79 5.74 17.31
C ASP A 398 2.73 6.90 16.30
N SER A 399 2.06 7.99 16.67
CA SER A 399 1.75 9.11 15.78
C SER A 399 2.38 10.40 16.29
N THR A 400 2.67 11.30 15.36
CA THR A 400 3.17 12.65 15.66
C THR A 400 2.11 13.67 15.31
N ILE A 401 1.81 14.56 16.26
CA ILE A 401 0.76 15.57 16.15
C ILE A 401 1.40 16.95 16.32
N ILE A 402 1.20 17.83 15.35
CA ILE A 402 1.90 19.12 15.26
C ILE A 402 0.88 20.23 14.99
N ALA A 403 0.79 21.22 15.87
CA ALA A 403 0.11 22.48 15.58
C ALA A 403 1.14 23.60 15.46
N GLU A 404 1.08 24.40 14.41
CA GLU A 404 1.99 25.54 14.18
C GLU A 404 1.17 26.81 13.92
N GLY A 405 1.43 27.89 14.66
CA GLY A 405 0.78 29.17 14.38
C GLY A 405 0.68 30.13 15.55
N SER A 406 -0.15 31.16 15.42
CA SER A 406 -0.32 32.18 16.47
C SER A 406 -0.96 31.63 17.75
N ARG A 407 -1.89 30.68 17.61
CA ARG A 407 -2.47 29.91 18.71
C ARG A 407 -2.42 28.43 18.34
N GLN A 408 -1.64 27.65 19.07
CA GLN A 408 -1.48 26.23 18.81
C GLN A 408 -2.29 25.43 19.82
N TYR A 409 -3.08 24.49 19.31
CA TYR A 409 -3.84 23.54 20.11
C TYR A 409 -3.57 22.16 19.55
N ALA A 410 -2.96 21.30 20.35
CA ALA A 410 -2.70 19.93 19.95
C ALA A 410 -2.89 18.99 21.13
N ASP A 411 -3.50 17.84 20.86
CA ASP A 411 -3.76 16.78 21.82
C ASP A 411 -3.74 15.42 21.13
N ALA A 412 -3.52 14.36 21.90
CA ALA A 412 -3.49 13.01 21.36
C ALA A 412 -4.82 12.58 20.72
N ILE A 413 -5.97 13.10 21.15
CA ILE A 413 -7.29 12.71 20.64
C ILE A 413 -7.96 13.84 19.85
N ALA A 414 -8.26 14.97 20.49
CA ALA A 414 -8.91 16.09 19.82
C ALA A 414 -8.18 17.39 20.11
N GLY A 415 -7.81 18.15 19.07
CA GLY A 415 -6.91 19.30 19.23
C GLY A 415 -7.36 20.34 20.26
N ASN A 416 -8.67 20.50 20.49
CA ASN A 416 -9.25 21.40 21.50
C ASN A 416 -9.61 20.73 22.85
N GLU A 417 -9.16 19.49 23.09
CA GLU A 417 -9.39 18.70 24.31
C GLU A 417 -10.85 18.39 24.68
N VAL A 418 -11.76 18.47 23.70
CA VAL A 418 -13.18 18.17 23.91
C VAL A 418 -13.48 16.77 23.40
N TYR A 419 -13.60 15.80 24.30
CA TYR A 419 -13.95 14.39 24.02
C TYR A 419 -14.21 13.63 25.33
N ASP A 420 -14.69 12.39 25.23
CA ASP A 420 -14.80 11.48 26.38
C ASP A 420 -13.42 10.89 26.73
N LYS A 421 -12.83 11.42 27.81
CA LYS A 421 -11.50 11.02 28.31
C LYS A 421 -11.49 9.63 28.96
N ASP A 422 -12.64 9.08 29.34
CA ASP A 422 -12.72 7.78 30.00
C ASP A 422 -12.64 6.61 29.00
N THR A 423 -13.00 6.87 27.74
CA THR A 423 -13.08 5.83 26.70
C THR A 423 -12.05 5.98 25.58
N CYS A 424 -11.39 7.13 25.49
CA CYS A 424 -10.33 7.36 24.50
C CYS A 424 -8.93 7.11 25.08
N THR A 425 -8.06 6.44 24.33
CA THR A 425 -6.70 6.10 24.78
C THR A 425 -5.63 6.46 23.76
N HIS A 426 -4.40 6.69 24.23
CA HIS A 426 -3.27 6.91 23.33
C HIS A 426 -1.99 6.26 23.84
N THR A 427 -1.06 5.94 22.93
CA THR A 427 0.22 5.30 23.27
C THR A 427 1.31 5.75 22.30
N ASN A 428 2.50 6.10 22.79
CA ASN A 428 3.61 6.57 21.94
C ASN A 428 3.25 7.74 21.01
N VAL A 429 2.40 8.66 21.47
CA VAL A 429 2.02 9.85 20.69
C VAL A 429 2.93 11.01 21.07
N ASN A 430 3.57 11.62 20.07
CA ASN A 430 4.35 12.84 20.25
C ASN A 430 3.53 14.06 19.85
N VAL A 431 3.35 15.01 20.78
CA VAL A 431 2.58 16.24 20.55
C VAL A 431 3.52 17.44 20.58
N THR A 432 3.49 18.26 19.53
CA THR A 432 4.34 19.46 19.35
C THR A 432 3.48 20.69 19.05
N LEU A 433 3.85 21.83 19.65
CA LEU A 433 3.22 23.15 19.48
C LEU A 433 4.24 24.16 18.91
#